data_AF-A0A0H2SBD0-F1
#
_entry.id   AF-A0A0H2SBD0-F1
#
_cell.length_a   1.000
_cell.length_b   1.000
_cell.length_c   1.000
_cell.angle_alpha   90.00
_cell.angle_beta   90.00
_cell.angle_gamma   90.00
#
_symmetry.space_group_name_H-M   'P 1'
#
loop_
_entity.id
_entity.type
_entity.pdbx_description
1 polymer ?
#
loop_
_entity_poly.entity_id
_entity_poly.type
_entity_poly.pdbx_seq_one_letter_code
_entity_poly.pdbx_strand_id
1 'polypeptide(L)' 'ILPAITIDGMIECMIIEGSFNTELFTSFIVDLLDKMQPFPAPKSVVVMDNCVIHKAPEIRELIE' A
#
# COMPACT_ATOMS: atom_id res chain seq x y z
N ILE A 1 -8.64 -6.33 -7.57
CA ILE A 1 -8.55 -4.85 -7.56
C ILE A 1 -8.12 -4.43 -6.17
N LEU A 2 -7.09 -3.59 -6.07
CA LEU A 2 -6.57 -3.09 -4.81
C LEU A 2 -6.40 -1.56 -4.90
N PRO A 3 -7.30 -0.76 -4.32
CA PRO A 3 -7.18 0.69 -4.30
C PRO A 3 -6.57 1.21 -2.99
N ALA A 4 -5.78 2.29 -3.06
CA ALA A 4 -5.45 3.14 -1.92
C ALA A 4 -6.33 4.39 -1.94
N ILE A 5 -7.07 4.63 -0.86
CA ILE A 5 -8.08 5.68 -0.77
C ILE A 5 -7.75 6.62 0.39
N THR A 6 -7.90 7.92 0.14
CA THR A 6 -7.78 9.00 1.11
C THR A 6 -9.11 9.72 1.26
N ILE A 7 -9.21 10.69 2.17
CA ILE A 7 -10.39 11.55 2.28
C ILE A 7 -10.66 12.39 1.02
N ASP A 8 -9.62 12.65 0.21
CA ASP A 8 -9.70 13.43 -1.02
C ASP A 8 -9.90 12.55 -2.27
N GLY A 9 -10.03 11.23 -2.09
CA GLY A 9 -10.24 10.26 -3.16
C GLY A 9 -9.14 9.21 -3.28
N MET A 10 -9.21 8.43 -4.36
CA MET A 10 -8.28 7.34 -4.67
C MET A 10 -6.96 7.88 -5.21
N ILE A 11 -5.84 7.38 -4.69
CA ILE A 11 -4.49 7.84 -5.07
C ILE A 11 -3.67 6.77 -5.78
N GLU A 12 -3.99 5.49 -5.62
CA GLU A 12 -3.36 4.36 -6.32
C GLU A 12 -4.40 3.25 -6.54
N CYS A 13 -4.27 2.48 -7.63
CA CYS A 13 -5.11 1.33 -7.92
C CYS A 13 -4.39 0.31 -8.79
N MET A 14 -4.24 -0.91 -8.27
CA MET A 14 -3.73 -2.05 -9.04
C MET A 14 -4.86 -3.03 -9.36
N ILE A 15 -4.99 -3.38 -10.64
CA ILE A 15 -5.97 -4.34 -11.16
C ILE A 15 -5.22 -5.51 -11.77
N ILE A 16 -5.46 -6.70 -11.22
CA ILE A 16 -4.90 -7.96 -11.70
C ILE A 16 -6.02 -8.98 -11.84
N GLU A 17 -5.76 -10.03 -12.61
CA GLU A 17 -6.54 -11.26 -12.59
C GLU A 17 -6.06 -12.16 -11.45
N GLY A 18 -6.99 -12.73 -10.67
CA GLY A 18 -6.68 -13.58 -9.52
C GLY A 18 -6.42 -12.83 -8.21
N SER A 19 -5.66 -13.47 -7.32
CA SER A 19 -5.40 -13.00 -5.95
C SER A 19 -4.04 -12.32 -5.82
N PHE A 20 -3.94 -11.36 -4.90
CA PHE A 20 -2.67 -10.75 -4.53
C PHE A 20 -1.83 -11.73 -3.70
N ASN A 21 -0.54 -11.79 -4.02
CA ASN A 21 0.49 -12.40 -3.20
C ASN A 21 1.41 -11.29 -2.65
N THR A 22 2.43 -11.67 -1.88
CA THR A 22 3.37 -10.71 -1.31
C THR A 22 4.08 -9.88 -2.38
N GLU A 23 4.56 -10.49 -3.47
CA GLU A 23 5.28 -9.78 -4.53
C GLU A 23 4.44 -8.68 -5.20
N LEU A 24 3.20 -9.02 -5.60
CA LEU A 24 2.27 -8.08 -6.20
C LEU A 24 1.90 -6.96 -5.22
N PHE A 25 1.76 -7.30 -3.94
CA PHE A 25 1.49 -6.32 -2.89
C PHE A 25 2.69 -5.40 -2.64
N THR A 26 3.92 -5.91 -2.69
CA THR A 26 5.15 -5.12 -2.58
C THR A 26 5.24 -4.11 -3.72
N SER A 27 4.98 -4.51 -4.96
CA SER A 27 4.95 -3.58 -6.10
C SER A 27 3.92 -2.46 -5.89
N PHE A 28 2.72 -2.82 -5.42
CA PHE A 28 1.70 -1.83 -5.08
C PHE A 28 2.14 -0.85 -3.99
N ILE A 29 2.81 -1.32 -2.94
CA ILE A 29 3.32 -0.45 -1.86
C ILE A 29 4.40 0.51 -2.37
N VAL A 30 5.33 0.05 -3.22
CA VAL A 30 6.34 0.93 -3.83
C VAL A 30 5.67 2.06 -4.61
N ASP A 31 4.71 1.73 -5.48
CA ASP A 31 3.97 2.73 -6.26
C ASP A 31 3.14 3.69 -5.39
N LEU A 32 2.60 3.19 -4.27
CA LEU A 32 1.85 3.98 -3.29
C LEU A 32 2.77 4.98 -2.56
N LEU A 33 3.96 4.56 -2.13
CA LEU A 33 4.87 5.38 -1.33
C LEU A 33 5.34 6.64 -2.08
N ASP A 34 5.50 6.56 -3.41
CA ASP A 34 5.81 7.72 -4.27
C ASP A 34 4.73 8.82 -4.22
N LYS A 35 3.51 8.48 -3.78
CA LYS A 35 2.35 9.39 -3.69
C LYS A 35 2.06 9.84 -2.26
N MET A 36 2.80 9.29 -1.29
CA MET A 36 2.71 9.62 0.12
C MET A 36 3.66 10.74 0.50
N GLN A 37 3.57 11.18 1.76
CA GLN A 37 4.46 12.19 2.33
C GLN A 37 4.99 11.69 3.69
N PRO A 38 6.14 12.20 4.17
CA PRO A 38 6.62 11.88 5.51
C PRO A 38 5.63 12.30 6.60
N PHE A 39 5.49 11.49 7.65
CA PHE A 39 4.67 11.84 8.81
C PHE A 39 5.21 13.09 9.53
N PRO A 40 4.36 14.07 9.94
CA PRO A 40 2.88 14.04 10.00
C PRO A 40 2.16 14.76 8.85
N ALA A 41 2.77 14.88 7.66
CA ALA A 41 2.13 15.55 6.53
C ALA A 41 0.87 14.81 6.05
N PRO A 42 0.00 15.43 5.22
CA PRO A 42 -1.14 14.72 4.63
C PRO A 42 -0.69 13.48 3.83
N LYS A 43 -1.50 12.40 3.86
CA LYS A 43 -1.20 11.12 3.18
C LYS A 43 0.11 10.45 3.67
N SER A 44 0.36 10.49 4.98
CA SER A 44 1.60 9.95 5.58
C SER A 44 1.45 8.65 6.36
N VAL A 45 0.23 8.13 6.50
CA VAL A 45 -0.04 6.90 7.26
C VAL A 45 -0.75 5.91 6.35
N VAL A 46 -0.18 4.71 6.23
CA VAL A 46 -0.83 3.57 5.57
C VAL A 46 -1.69 2.84 6.59
N VAL A 47 -2.96 2.59 6.27
CA VAL A 47 -3.87 1.77 7.07
C VAL A 47 -4.33 0.58 6.24
N MET A 48 -4.14 -0.62 6.76
CA MET A 48 -4.44 -1.89 6.07
C MET A 48 -5.15 -2.84 7.02
N ASP A 49 -5.81 -3.86 6.46
CA ASP A 49 -6.30 -4.96 7.27
C ASP A 49 -5.14 -5.88 7.75
N ASN A 50 -5.47 -6.82 8.63
CA ASN A 50 -4.51 -7.73 9.25
C ASN A 50 -4.23 -8.97 8.38
N CYS A 51 -4.05 -8.80 7.07
CA CYS A 51 -3.73 -9.89 6.16
C CYS A 51 -2.29 -10.41 6.37
N VAL A 52 -2.07 -11.72 6.14
CA VAL A 52 -0.75 -12.36 6.37
C VAL A 52 0.32 -11.78 5.45
N ILE A 53 -0.01 -11.47 4.19
CA ILE A 53 0.96 -10.94 3.23
C ILE A 53 1.45 -9.53 3.61
N HIS A 54 0.68 -8.76 4.39
CA HIS A 54 1.08 -7.42 4.85
C HIS A 54 2.19 -7.47 5.91
N LYS A 55 2.44 -8.65 6.50
CA LYS A 55 3.45 -8.86 7.55
C LYS A 55 4.77 -9.38 7.00
N ALA A 56 4.88 -9.53 5.69
CA ALA A 56 6.11 -9.98 5.06
C ALA A 56 7.26 -8.99 5.34
N PRO A 57 8.49 -9.46 5.62
CA PRO A 57 9.61 -8.60 5.99
C PRO A 57 9.82 -7.41 5.05
N GLU A 58 9.75 -7.64 3.74
CA GLU A 58 9.92 -6.62 2.70
C GLU A 58 8.84 -5.53 2.74
N ILE A 59 7.62 -5.86 3.17
CA ILE A 59 6.56 -4.87 3.35
C ILE A 59 6.87 -4.01 4.57
N ARG A 60 7.31 -4.62 5.67
CA ARG A 60 7.63 -3.90 6.90
C ARG A 60 8.80 -2.95 6.69
N GLU A 61 9.85 -3.38 5.98
CA GLU A 61 10.99 -2.52 5.63
C GLU A 61 10.60 -1.29 4.79
N LEU A 62 9.51 -1.37 4.02
CA LEU A 62 9.04 -0.27 3.19
C LEU A 62 8.18 0.75 3.96
N ILE A 63 7.46 0.34 5.01
CA ILE A 63 6.41 1.17 5.64
C ILE A 63 6.62 1.44 7.14
N GLU A 64 7.47 0.67 7.83
CA GLU A 64 7.85 0.87 9.25
C GLU A 64 9.21 1.60 9.37
#